data_AF-B4NTL3-F1
#
_entry.id   AF-B4NTL3-F1
#
_cell.length_a   1.000
_cell.length_b   1.000
_cell.length_c   1.000
_cell.angle_alpha   90.00
_cell.angle_beta   90.00
_cell.angle_gamma   90.00
#
_symmetry.space_group_name_H-M   'P 1'
#
loop_
_entity.id
_entity.type
_entity.pdbx_description
1 polymer ?
#
loop_
_entity_poly.entity_id
_entity_poly.type
_entity_poly.pdbx_seq_one_letter_code
_entity_poly.pdbx_strand_id
1 'polypeptide(L)'
;MPGYTHLQRAQTVQFSHWLLSHAFALREDGQRLVELRDRANVLPLGIGALAGNSLGIYRLWLAERLGFSGVTANSMHAVGDRDFVITYSTKPASQFSVRAMHLVDDLISGANSVKDDINIMQQTTKILARGLFKLRK
;
A
#
# COMPACT_ATOMS: atom_id res chain seq x y z
N MET A 1 -16.03 -14.10 -10.01
CA MET A 1 -15.77 -14.83 -8.75
C MET A 1 -16.82 -14.43 -7.73
N PRO A 2 -17.12 -15.23 -6.70
CA PRO A 2 -17.86 -14.74 -5.55
C PRO A 2 -17.05 -13.65 -4.83
N GLY A 3 -17.69 -12.54 -4.49
CA GLY A 3 -17.19 -11.56 -3.53
C GLY A 3 -17.49 -12.04 -2.11
N TYR A 4 -16.68 -11.63 -1.15
CA TYR A 4 -16.77 -12.10 0.23
C TYR A 4 -17.01 -10.95 1.20
N THR A 5 -17.92 -11.15 2.15
CA THR A 5 -18.08 -10.29 3.32
C THR A 5 -18.18 -11.19 4.55
N HIS A 6 -17.46 -10.87 5.64
CA HIS A 6 -17.36 -11.77 6.80
C HIS A 6 -16.94 -13.21 6.44
N LEU A 7 -16.10 -13.37 5.41
CA LEU A 7 -15.69 -14.67 4.83
C LEU A 7 -16.84 -15.49 4.22
N GLN A 8 -18.02 -14.92 4.06
CA GLN A 8 -19.16 -15.54 3.41
C GLN A 8 -19.33 -15.03 1.98
N ARG A 9 -19.75 -15.93 1.08
CA ARG A 9 -20.05 -15.56 -0.31
C ARG A 9 -21.23 -14.59 -0.32
N ALA A 10 -21.01 -13.40 -0.84
CA ALA A 10 -22.01 -12.34 -0.95
C ALA A 10 -22.51 -12.25 -2.40
N GLN A 11 -21.98 -11.31 -3.18
CA GLN A 11 -22.37 -11.07 -4.57
C GLN A 11 -21.25 -11.45 -5.53
N THR A 12 -21.59 -11.79 -6.77
CA THR A 12 -20.59 -12.07 -7.79
C THR A 12 -19.91 -10.78 -8.25
N VAL A 13 -18.59 -10.78 -8.26
CA VAL A 13 -17.76 -9.67 -8.72
C VAL A 13 -16.83 -10.10 -9.85
N GLN A 14 -16.52 -9.17 -10.75
CA GLN A 14 -15.52 -9.39 -11.79
C GLN A 14 -14.12 -9.41 -11.17
N PHE A 15 -13.23 -10.23 -11.75
CA PHE A 15 -11.83 -10.28 -11.32
C PHE A 15 -11.09 -8.96 -11.57
N SER A 16 -11.42 -8.27 -12.66
CA SER A 16 -10.94 -6.92 -12.93
C SER A 16 -11.36 -5.93 -11.83
N HIS A 17 -12.61 -6.02 -11.34
CA HIS A 17 -13.10 -5.12 -10.29
C HIS A 17 -12.38 -5.35 -8.96
N TRP A 18 -12.12 -6.60 -8.60
CA TRP A 18 -11.31 -6.96 -7.43
C TRP A 18 -9.85 -6.50 -7.58
N LEU A 19 -9.19 -6.74 -8.71
CA LEU A 19 -7.83 -6.24 -8.96
C LEU A 19 -7.77 -4.70 -8.87
N LEU A 20 -8.78 -4.04 -9.40
CA LEU A 20 -8.85 -2.58 -9.42
C LEU A 20 -8.96 -2.01 -8.00
N SER A 21 -9.63 -2.70 -7.06
CA SER A 21 -9.70 -2.24 -5.66
C SER A 21 -8.31 -2.11 -5.04
N HIS A 22 -7.42 -3.09 -5.26
CA HIS A 22 -6.02 -3.03 -4.81
C HIS A 22 -5.21 -1.97 -5.56
N ALA A 23 -5.47 -1.80 -6.87
CA ALA A 23 -4.81 -0.76 -7.66
C ALA A 23 -5.16 0.66 -7.19
N PHE A 24 -6.42 0.92 -6.83
CA PHE A 24 -6.83 2.19 -6.21
C PHE A 24 -6.09 2.43 -4.90
N ALA A 25 -5.98 1.39 -4.08
CA ALA A 25 -5.30 1.47 -2.80
C ALA A 25 -3.80 1.82 -2.95
N LEU A 26 -3.12 1.20 -3.92
CA LEU A 26 -1.73 1.51 -4.28
C LEU A 26 -1.57 2.91 -4.87
N ARG A 27 -2.54 3.37 -5.67
CA ARG A 27 -2.53 4.73 -6.22
C ARG A 27 -2.56 5.78 -5.11
N GLU A 28 -3.41 5.59 -4.11
CA GLU A 28 -3.47 6.48 -2.96
C GLU A 28 -2.18 6.46 -2.13
N ASP A 29 -1.52 5.32 -2.03
CA ASP A 29 -0.18 5.24 -1.41
C ASP A 29 0.86 6.05 -2.16
N GLY A 30 0.83 5.97 -3.49
CA GLY A 30 1.66 6.83 -4.34
C GLY A 30 1.42 8.32 -4.09
N GLN A 31 0.16 8.74 -3.95
CA GLN A 31 -0.19 10.13 -3.64
C GLN A 31 0.37 10.58 -2.29
N ARG A 32 0.24 9.75 -1.25
CA ARG A 32 0.80 10.03 0.08
C ARG A 32 2.33 10.19 0.06
N LEU A 33 3.02 9.38 -0.76
CA LEU A 33 4.47 9.49 -0.93
C LEU A 33 4.87 10.79 -1.64
N VAL A 34 4.10 11.21 -2.65
CA VAL A 34 4.32 12.49 -3.35
C VAL A 34 4.13 13.67 -2.40
N GLU A 35 3.03 13.69 -1.62
CA GLU A 35 2.77 14.73 -0.62
C GLU A 35 3.90 14.82 0.43
N LEU A 36 4.34 13.66 0.94
CA LEU A 36 5.44 13.60 1.89
C LEU A 36 6.75 14.11 1.29
N ARG A 37 7.07 13.68 0.06
CA ARG A 37 8.27 14.14 -0.66
C ARG A 37 8.27 15.66 -0.75
N ASP A 38 7.16 16.25 -1.19
CA ASP A 38 7.07 17.70 -1.41
C ASP A 38 7.22 18.47 -0.08
N ARG A 39 6.66 17.93 1.01
CA ARG A 39 6.80 18.51 2.35
C ARG A 39 8.20 18.37 2.94
N ALA A 40 8.86 17.24 2.68
CA ALA A 40 10.23 16.97 3.13
C ALA A 40 11.29 17.68 2.26
N ASN A 41 10.92 18.21 1.09
CA ASN A 41 11.84 18.83 0.13
C ASN A 41 12.27 20.26 0.52
N VAL A 42 12.64 20.47 1.79
CA VAL A 42 13.10 21.77 2.30
C VAL A 42 14.51 21.64 2.84
N LEU A 43 15.43 22.50 2.38
CA LEU A 43 16.86 22.42 2.70
C LEU A 43 17.14 22.74 4.19
N PRO A 44 17.67 21.78 4.98
CA PRO A 44 18.14 22.05 6.34
C PRO A 44 19.58 22.57 6.37
N LEU A 45 20.37 22.36 5.31
CA LEU A 45 21.79 22.73 5.28
C LEU A 45 22.00 24.25 5.45
N GLY A 46 23.05 24.61 6.19
CA GLY A 46 23.41 26.00 6.48
C GLY A 46 22.87 26.57 7.81
N ILE A 47 22.20 25.75 8.64
CA ILE A 47 21.68 26.14 9.96
C ILE A 47 22.67 25.99 11.13
N GLY A 48 23.87 25.45 10.88
CA GLY A 48 24.85 25.18 11.93
C GLY A 48 24.34 24.19 12.99
N ALA A 49 24.79 24.35 14.24
CA ALA A 49 24.40 23.47 15.34
C ALA A 49 22.96 23.69 15.83
N LEU A 50 22.50 24.94 15.90
CA LEU A 50 21.12 25.31 16.28
C LEU A 50 20.75 26.78 16.01
N ALA A 51 21.72 27.70 15.94
CA ALA A 51 21.50 29.15 15.86
C ALA A 51 21.87 29.78 14.50
N GLY A 52 21.95 28.98 13.43
CA GLY A 52 22.42 29.45 12.13
C GLY A 52 23.93 29.27 11.97
N ASN A 53 24.47 29.90 10.92
CA ASN A 53 25.87 29.76 10.54
C ASN A 53 26.52 31.14 10.38
N SER A 54 27.69 31.33 10.99
CA SER A 54 28.46 32.58 10.95
C SER A 54 29.26 32.79 9.67
N LEU A 55 29.44 31.74 8.84
CA LEU A 55 30.22 31.81 7.61
C LEU A 55 29.51 32.50 6.43
N GLY A 56 28.35 33.13 6.65
CA GLY A 56 27.64 33.88 5.62
C GLY A 56 27.12 33.04 4.44
N ILE A 57 26.80 31.75 4.67
CA ILE A 57 26.34 30.86 3.61
C ILE A 57 24.99 31.34 3.05
N TYR A 58 24.95 31.53 1.73
CA TYR A 58 23.72 31.89 1.03
C TYR A 58 22.86 30.64 0.75
N ARG A 59 21.92 30.36 1.67
CA ARG A 59 21.12 29.13 1.69
C ARG A 59 20.16 28.98 0.51
N LEU A 60 19.64 30.08 -0.04
CA LEU A 60 18.71 30.03 -1.19
C LEU A 60 19.41 29.52 -2.44
N TRP A 61 20.62 30.01 -2.74
CA TRP A 61 21.45 29.50 -3.84
C TRP A 61 21.81 28.03 -3.65
N LEU A 62 22.06 27.61 -2.41
CA LEU A 62 22.35 26.22 -2.09
C LEU A 62 21.13 25.32 -2.32
N ALA A 63 19.92 25.78 -1.95
CA ALA A 63 18.68 25.04 -2.17
C ALA A 63 18.43 24.84 -3.68
N GLU A 64 18.59 25.90 -4.47
CA GLU A 64 18.47 25.84 -5.93
C GLU A 64 19.48 24.86 -6.56
N ARG A 65 20.75 24.94 -6.15
CA ARG A 65 21.81 24.06 -6.64
C ARG A 65 21.61 22.58 -6.29
N LEU A 66 20.97 22.31 -5.15
CA LEU A 66 20.70 20.95 -4.67
C LEU A 66 19.30 20.44 -5.07
N GLY A 67 18.47 21.26 -5.71
CA GLY A 67 17.12 20.87 -6.17
C GLY A 67 16.05 20.86 -5.07
N PHE A 68 16.27 21.56 -3.96
CA PHE A 68 15.24 21.73 -2.92
C PHE A 68 14.24 22.82 -3.33
N SER A 69 12.98 22.68 -2.89
CA SER A 69 11.94 23.68 -3.18
C SER A 69 12.07 24.95 -2.34
N GLY A 70 12.84 24.89 -1.24
CA GLY A 70 13.06 26.03 -0.37
C GLY A 70 14.05 25.73 0.76
N VAL A 71 14.10 26.63 1.74
CA VAL A 71 14.99 26.56 2.90
C VAL A 71 14.18 26.52 4.19
N THR A 72 14.69 25.84 5.21
CA THR A 72 14.02 25.83 6.52
C THR A 72 14.07 27.22 7.17
N ALA A 73 12.92 27.67 7.70
CA ALA A 73 12.75 29.02 8.23
C ALA A 73 13.39 29.23 9.61
N ASN A 74 13.40 28.21 10.46
CA ASN A 74 13.94 28.28 11.81
C ASN A 74 15.00 27.19 12.02
N SER A 75 16.18 27.58 12.51
CA SER A 75 17.33 26.69 12.70
C SER A 75 17.12 25.69 13.84
N MET A 76 16.54 26.13 14.97
CA MET A 76 16.27 25.22 16.10
C MET A 76 15.22 24.17 15.75
N HIS A 77 14.16 24.58 15.05
CA HIS A 77 13.16 23.67 14.51
C HIS A 77 13.82 22.66 13.56
N ALA A 78 14.58 23.13 12.57
CA ALA A 78 15.17 22.26 11.55
C ALA A 78 16.17 21.23 12.09
N VAL A 79 16.90 21.54 13.18
CA VAL A 79 17.80 20.58 13.82
C VAL A 79 17.02 19.49 14.57
N GLY A 80 15.94 19.88 15.25
CA GLY A 80 15.08 18.96 16.00
C GLY A 80 14.05 18.21 15.15
N ASP A 81 13.79 18.66 13.92
CA ASP A 81 12.73 18.12 13.08
C ASP A 81 13.06 16.69 12.61
N ARG A 82 12.13 15.79 12.91
CA ARG A 82 12.12 14.37 12.49
C ARG A 82 10.74 13.97 11.96
N ASP A 83 9.85 14.93 11.73
CA ASP A 83 8.47 14.68 11.32
C ASP A 83 8.41 13.92 9.99
N PHE A 84 9.35 14.18 9.06
CA PHE A 84 9.42 13.45 7.81
C PHE A 84 9.62 11.94 8.00
N VAL A 85 10.44 11.52 8.98
CA VAL A 85 10.71 10.10 9.29
C VAL A 85 9.49 9.45 9.93
N ILE A 86 8.88 10.15 10.89
CA ILE A 86 7.70 9.65 11.61
C ILE A 86 6.52 9.54 10.64
N THR A 87 6.27 10.60 9.86
CA THR A 87 5.19 10.63 8.86
C THR A 87 5.40 9.55 7.82
N TYR A 88 6.61 9.36 7.30
CA TYR A 88 6.93 8.25 6.39
C TYR A 88 6.60 6.88 6.99
N SER A 89 7.04 6.64 8.23
CA SER A 89 6.92 5.33 8.87
C SER A 89 5.46 5.01 9.20
N THR A 90 4.72 6.00 9.68
CA THR A 90 3.37 5.81 10.23
C THR A 90 2.25 5.84 9.19
N LYS A 91 2.42 6.56 8.07
CA LYS A 91 1.39 6.65 7.02
C LYS A 91 1.70 5.78 5.79
N PRO A 92 2.61 6.15 4.88
CA PRO A 92 2.78 5.41 3.64
C PRO A 92 3.38 4.02 3.86
N ALA A 93 4.45 3.89 4.68
CA ALA A 93 5.13 2.61 4.85
C ALA A 93 4.27 1.56 5.56
N SER A 94 3.64 1.93 6.68
CA SER A 94 2.77 1.03 7.43
C SER A 94 1.53 0.61 6.64
N GLN A 95 0.87 1.55 5.95
CA GLN A 95 -0.36 1.25 5.22
C GLN A 95 -0.07 0.40 3.98
N PHE A 96 1.05 0.63 3.29
CA PHE A 96 1.50 -0.23 2.19
C PHE A 96 1.67 -1.68 2.69
N SER A 97 2.35 -1.88 3.82
CA SER A 97 2.54 -3.22 4.41
C SER A 97 1.22 -3.90 4.76
N VAL A 98 0.27 -3.18 5.37
CA VAL A 98 -1.06 -3.72 5.69
C VAL A 98 -1.80 -4.12 4.41
N ARG A 99 -1.79 -3.28 3.38
CA ARG A 99 -2.45 -3.57 2.10
C ARG A 99 -1.81 -4.73 1.35
N ALA A 100 -0.49 -4.85 1.40
CA ALA A 100 0.22 -6.00 0.84
C ALA A 100 -0.19 -7.30 1.54
N MET A 101 -0.32 -7.27 2.87
CA MET A 101 -0.78 -8.42 3.65
C MET A 101 -2.21 -8.83 3.25
N HIS A 102 -3.12 -7.85 3.12
CA HIS A 102 -4.51 -8.12 2.72
C HIS A 102 -4.60 -8.70 1.30
N LEU A 103 -3.81 -8.20 0.34
CA LEU A 103 -3.73 -8.76 -1.01
C LEU A 103 -3.28 -10.22 -0.99
N VAL A 104 -2.24 -10.53 -0.20
CA VAL A 104 -1.73 -11.90 -0.06
C VAL A 104 -2.79 -12.81 0.57
N ASP A 105 -3.47 -12.34 1.60
CA ASP A 105 -4.51 -13.11 2.29
C ASP A 105 -5.72 -13.38 1.37
N ASP A 106 -6.16 -12.38 0.61
CA ASP A 106 -7.23 -12.51 -0.39
C ASP A 106 -6.84 -13.51 -1.50
N LEU A 107 -5.59 -13.49 -1.96
CA LEU A 107 -5.09 -14.43 -2.98
C LEU A 107 -5.06 -15.86 -2.45
N ILE A 108 -4.58 -16.07 -1.22
CA ILE A 108 -4.54 -17.40 -0.59
C ILE A 108 -5.96 -17.91 -0.37
N SER A 109 -6.85 -17.08 0.17
CA SER A 109 -8.25 -17.41 0.41
C SER A 109 -9.00 -17.71 -0.89
N GLY A 110 -8.77 -16.91 -1.94
CA GLY A 110 -9.33 -17.14 -3.27
C GLY A 110 -8.86 -18.46 -3.88
N ALA A 111 -7.56 -18.78 -3.78
CA ALA A 111 -7.02 -20.04 -4.28
C ALA A 111 -7.63 -21.27 -3.56
N ASN A 112 -7.80 -21.18 -2.24
CA ASN A 112 -8.44 -22.22 -1.44
C ASN A 112 -9.91 -22.42 -1.83
N SER A 113 -10.68 -21.34 -1.99
CA SER A 113 -12.09 -21.47 -2.40
C SER A 113 -12.25 -22.12 -3.78
N VAL A 114 -11.36 -21.82 -4.74
CA VAL A 114 -11.39 -22.45 -6.07
C VAL A 114 -11.10 -23.95 -5.97
N LYS A 115 -10.15 -24.34 -5.12
CA LYS A 115 -9.83 -25.75 -4.88
C LYS A 115 -11.02 -26.50 -4.28
N ASP A 116 -11.72 -25.89 -3.33
CA ASP A 116 -12.91 -26.46 -2.71
C ASP A 116 -14.06 -26.63 -3.71
N ASP A 117 -14.29 -25.64 -4.57
CA ASP A 117 -15.30 -25.70 -5.63
C ASP A 117 -15.01 -26.85 -6.62
N ILE A 118 -13.74 -27.03 -7.01
CA ILE A 118 -13.31 -28.15 -7.87
C ILE A 118 -13.55 -29.50 -7.18
N ASN A 119 -13.22 -29.61 -5.89
CA ASN A 119 -13.37 -30.85 -5.14
C ASN A 119 -14.85 -31.25 -5.01
N ILE A 120 -15.72 -30.28 -4.72
CA ILE A 120 -17.18 -30.47 -4.67
C ILE A 120 -17.71 -30.98 -6.02
N MET A 121 -17.30 -30.35 -7.14
CA MET A 121 -17.69 -30.78 -8.49
C MET A 121 -17.23 -32.20 -8.83
N GLN A 122 -16.01 -32.57 -8.45
CA GLN A 122 -15.52 -33.94 -8.67
C GLN A 122 -16.31 -34.97 -7.86
N GLN A 123 -16.66 -34.64 -6.62
CA GLN A 123 -17.42 -35.53 -5.75
C GLN A 123 -18.86 -35.72 -6.23
N THR A 124 -19.55 -34.65 -6.63
CA THR A 124 -20.89 -34.75 -7.23
C THR A 124 -20.88 -35.55 -8.53
N THR A 125 -19.85 -35.36 -9.37
CA THR A 125 -19.66 -36.15 -10.60
C THR A 125 -19.48 -37.65 -10.30
N LYS A 126 -18.66 -38.00 -9.29
CA LYS A 126 -18.48 -39.40 -8.84
C LYS A 126 -19.78 -40.01 -8.30
N ILE A 127 -20.56 -39.25 -7.54
CA ILE A 127 -21.85 -39.71 -6.98
C ILE A 127 -22.85 -39.95 -8.12
N LEU A 128 -22.98 -39.01 -9.05
CA LEU A 128 -23.85 -39.14 -10.23
C LEU A 128 -23.45 -40.33 -11.10
N ALA A 129 -22.16 -40.53 -11.36
CA ALA A 129 -21.67 -41.69 -12.11
C ALA A 129 -22.02 -43.03 -11.43
N ARG A 130 -21.92 -43.11 -10.10
CA ARG A 130 -22.34 -44.30 -9.33
C ARG A 130 -23.86 -44.51 -9.37
N GLY A 131 -24.65 -43.44 -9.27
CA GLY A 131 -26.12 -43.50 -9.35
C GLY A 131 -26.62 -43.96 -10.73
N LEU A 132 -26.04 -43.41 -11.80
CA LEU A 132 -26.33 -43.80 -13.19
C LEU A 132 -25.97 -45.26 -13.48
N PHE A 133 -24.87 -45.76 -12.92
CA PHE A 133 -24.50 -47.17 -13.07
C PHE A 133 -25.47 -48.11 -12.34
N LYS A 134 -26.09 -47.66 -11.24
CA LYS A 134 -27.06 -48.43 -10.46
C LYS A 134 -28.44 -48.49 -11.10
N LEU A 135 -28.82 -47.48 -11.90
CA LEU A 135 -30.08 -47.42 -12.65
C LEU A 135 -30.04 -48.18 -13.99
N ARG A 136 -28.85 -48.59 -14.44
CA ARG A 136 -28.63 -49.33 -15.69
C ARG A 136 -28.62 -50.86 -15.51
N LYS A 137 -28.65 -51.36 -14.27
CA LYS A 137 -28.87 -52.77 -13.92
C LYS A 137 -30.31 -52.97 -13.49
#